data_AF-A0A814MEQ9-F1
#
_entry.id   AF-A0A814MEQ9-F1
#
_cell.length_a   1.000
_cell.length_b   1.000
_cell.length_c   1.000
_cell.angle_alpha   90.00
_cell.angle_beta   90.00
_cell.angle_gamma   90.00
#
_symmetry.space_group_name_H-M   'P 1'
#
loop_
_entity.id
_entity.type
_entity.pdbx_description
1 polymer ?
#
loop_
_entity_poly.entity_id
_entity_poly.type
_entity_poly.pdbx_seq_one_letter_code
_entity_poly.pdbx_strand_id
1 'polypeptide(L)'
;MVIVISKKVIDNIYALGAATSADCDFQARLLESQLELFKLNQDRQVRVVTAEDETKQLIRDALYASTITDLFSGSKINMYVLTKEILDKFLSYEIIAVRTEKQADYTLTKGTTEVLSINVKKIEYDVVNEKVKATETHEAMELA
;
A
#
# COMPACT_ATOMS: atom_id res chain seq x y z
N MET A 1 -1.27 5.96 -16.56
CA MET A 1 -2.19 4.84 -16.85
C MET A 1 -1.79 3.67 -15.96
N VAL A 2 -2.41 3.52 -14.79
CA VAL A 2 -2.12 2.39 -13.88
C VAL A 2 -2.97 1.22 -14.38
N ILE A 3 -2.35 0.28 -15.10
CA ILE A 3 -3.02 -0.98 -15.44
C ILE A 3 -2.99 -1.82 -14.17
N VAL A 4 -4.13 -1.95 -13.49
CA VAL A 4 -4.29 -2.90 -12.39
C VAL A 4 -4.61 -4.24 -13.01
N ILE A 5 -3.65 -5.17 -13.01
CA ILE A 5 -3.88 -6.54 -13.49
C ILE A 5 -4.37 -7.35 -12.30
N SER A 6 -5.64 -7.77 -12.35
CA SER A 6 -6.21 -8.74 -11.42
C SER A 6 -6.01 -10.13 -12.00
N LYS A 7 -5.12 -10.93 -11.41
CA LYS A 7 -4.89 -12.31 -11.82
C LYS A 7 -5.42 -13.27 -10.76
N LYS A 8 -6.28 -14.19 -11.19
CA LYS A 8 -6.76 -15.30 -10.36
C LYS A 8 -5.59 -16.25 -10.15
N VAL A 9 -5.22 -16.49 -8.89
CA VAL A 9 -4.11 -17.40 -8.52
C VAL A 9 -4.68 -18.77 -8.15
N ILE A 10 -5.76 -18.80 -7.38
CA ILE A 10 -6.54 -20.03 -7.11
C ILE A 10 -8.02 -19.64 -6.95
N ASP A 11 -8.92 -20.61 -6.79
CA ASP A 11 -10.38 -20.40 -6.84
C ASP A 11 -10.92 -19.28 -5.95
N ASN A 12 -10.23 -18.97 -4.87
CA ASN A 12 -10.61 -17.99 -3.87
C ASN A 12 -9.51 -16.97 -3.51
N ILE A 13 -8.42 -16.88 -4.29
CA ILE A 13 -7.33 -15.90 -4.08
C ILE A 13 -7.00 -15.18 -5.37
N TYR A 14 -6.93 -13.84 -5.28
CA TYR A 14 -6.61 -12.95 -6.38
C TYR A 14 -5.36 -12.15 -6.05
N ALA A 15 -4.44 -12.07 -6.99
CA ALA A 15 -3.29 -11.17 -6.93
C ALA A 15 -3.62 -9.90 -7.73
N LEU A 16 -3.40 -8.74 -7.10
CA LEU A 16 -3.55 -7.43 -7.70
C LEU A 16 -2.16 -6.79 -7.79
N GLY A 17 -1.64 -6.64 -9.00
CA GLY A 17 -0.37 -5.99 -9.26
C GLY A 17 -0.56 -4.64 -9.93
N ALA A 18 0.31 -3.68 -9.61
CA ALA A 18 0.41 -2.39 -10.31
C ALA A 18 1.86 -2.15 -10.74
N ALA A 19 2.25 -2.71 -11.89
CA ALA A 19 3.54 -2.49 -12.56
C ALA A 19 3.54 -3.17 -13.95
N THR A 20 4.70 -3.21 -14.62
CA THR A 20 4.93 -3.91 -15.90
C THR A 20 4.37 -5.32 -15.89
N SER A 21 3.51 -5.61 -16.86
CA SER A 21 2.68 -6.81 -16.93
C SER A 21 3.45 -8.14 -16.93
N ALA A 22 4.72 -8.15 -17.34
CA ALA A 22 5.52 -9.36 -17.48
C ALA A 22 5.93 -9.97 -16.13
N ASP A 23 6.43 -9.16 -15.21
CA ASP A 23 6.94 -9.65 -13.92
C ASP A 23 5.80 -10.05 -12.99
N CYS A 24 4.72 -9.27 -12.98
CA CYS A 24 3.50 -9.63 -12.26
C CYS A 24 2.93 -10.97 -12.76
N ASP A 25 2.97 -11.24 -14.07
CA ASP A 25 2.46 -12.48 -14.64
C ASP A 25 3.29 -13.70 -14.26
N PHE A 26 4.62 -13.55 -14.24
CA PHE A 26 5.54 -14.61 -13.86
C PHE A 26 5.47 -14.90 -12.36
N GLN A 27 5.43 -13.87 -11.52
CA GLN A 27 5.31 -13.99 -10.07
C GLN A 27 3.96 -14.59 -9.66
N ALA A 28 2.87 -14.19 -10.31
CA ALA A 28 1.56 -14.80 -10.08
C ALA A 28 1.54 -16.30 -10.43
N ARG A 29 2.23 -16.73 -11.49
CA ARG A 29 2.36 -18.16 -11.86
C ARG A 29 3.18 -18.95 -10.85
N LEU A 30 4.23 -18.34 -10.29
CA LEU A 30 5.04 -18.96 -9.24
C LEU A 30 4.21 -19.17 -7.97
N LEU A 31 3.49 -18.12 -7.55
CA LEU A 31 2.60 -18.16 -6.38
C LEU A 31 1.46 -19.18 -6.59
N GLU A 32 0.87 -19.21 -7.78
CA GLU A 32 -0.14 -20.20 -8.21
C GLU A 32 0.41 -21.61 -8.04
N SER A 33 1.59 -21.90 -8.58
CA SER A 33 2.22 -23.23 -8.49
C SER A 33 2.43 -23.67 -7.04
N GLN A 34 2.86 -22.77 -6.15
CA GLN A 34 3.08 -23.08 -4.74
C GLN A 34 1.78 -23.34 -3.97
N LEU A 35 0.75 -22.53 -4.23
CA LEU A 35 -0.56 -22.70 -3.59
C LEU A 35 -1.32 -23.91 -4.12
N GLU A 36 -1.16 -24.26 -5.40
CA GLU A 36 -1.70 -25.49 -5.99
C GLU A 36 -1.05 -26.72 -5.35
N LEU A 37 0.27 -26.72 -5.20
CA LEU A 37 1.00 -27.78 -4.50
C LEU A 37 0.54 -27.92 -3.05
N PHE A 38 0.33 -26.81 -2.35
CA PHE A 38 -0.17 -26.83 -0.98
C PHE A 38 -1.59 -27.40 -0.89
N LYS A 39 -2.47 -27.03 -1.83
CA LYS A 39 -3.82 -27.59 -1.97
C LYS A 39 -3.79 -29.10 -2.19
N LEU A 40 -2.90 -29.59 -3.06
CA LEU A 40 -2.73 -31.01 -3.33
C LEU A 40 -2.17 -31.77 -2.13
N ASN A 41 -1.21 -31.20 -1.40
CA ASN A 41 -0.65 -31.83 -0.20
C ASN A 41 -1.67 -31.97 0.93
N GLN A 42 -2.57 -30.98 1.08
CA GLN A 42 -3.57 -30.98 2.15
C GLN A 42 -4.94 -31.55 1.73
N ASP A 43 -5.08 -32.01 0.48
CA ASP A 43 -6.34 -32.48 -0.12
C ASP A 43 -7.55 -31.57 0.19
N ARG A 44 -7.30 -30.26 0.32
CA ARG A 44 -8.31 -29.27 0.68
C ARG A 44 -8.04 -27.94 -0.02
N GLN A 45 -9.12 -27.22 -0.31
CA GLN A 45 -9.02 -25.84 -0.78
C GLN A 45 -8.36 -24.96 0.29
N VAL A 46 -7.47 -24.08 -0.15
CA VAL A 46 -6.76 -23.14 0.72
C VAL A 46 -7.75 -22.11 1.23
N ARG A 47 -8.19 -22.20 2.48
CA ARG A 47 -9.16 -21.26 3.05
C ARG A 47 -8.47 -19.99 3.49
N VAL A 48 -8.98 -18.84 3.03
CA VAL A 48 -8.49 -17.51 3.42
C VAL A 48 -8.83 -17.18 4.90
N VAL A 49 -9.96 -17.69 5.43
CA VAL A 49 -10.36 -17.53 6.85
C VAL A 49 -9.46 -18.33 7.80
N THR A 50 -8.79 -19.37 7.28
CA THR A 50 -7.78 -20.18 7.97
C THR A 50 -6.38 -19.92 7.40
N ALA A 51 -6.18 -18.79 6.71
CA ALA A 51 -4.85 -18.25 6.47
C ALA A 51 -4.34 -17.71 7.81
N GLU A 52 -4.01 -18.65 8.70
CA GLU A 52 -3.06 -18.48 9.80
C GLU A 52 -1.79 -17.83 9.26
N ASP A 53 -1.03 -17.25 10.17
CA ASP A 53 0.17 -16.47 9.90
C ASP A 53 1.07 -17.08 8.82
N GLU A 54 1.13 -18.40 8.66
CA GLU A 54 1.88 -19.11 7.63
C GLU A 54 1.54 -18.70 6.18
N THR A 55 0.25 -18.61 5.82
CA THR A 55 -0.11 -18.25 4.43
C THR A 55 0.15 -16.75 4.17
N LYS A 56 -0.10 -15.91 5.18
CA LYS A 56 0.23 -14.48 5.12
C LYS A 56 1.75 -14.28 5.04
N GLN A 57 2.52 -15.06 5.78
CA GLN A 57 3.99 -15.09 5.75
C GLN A 57 4.50 -15.57 4.40
N LEU A 58 3.93 -16.63 3.82
CA LEU A 58 4.33 -17.09 2.49
C LEU A 58 4.09 -16.01 1.41
N ILE A 59 2.93 -15.37 1.44
CA ILE A 59 2.60 -14.29 0.50
C ILE A 59 3.50 -13.08 0.76
N ARG A 60 3.74 -12.72 2.03
CA ARG A 60 4.69 -11.67 2.42
C ARG A 60 6.08 -11.96 1.88
N ASP A 61 6.64 -13.14 2.13
CA ASP A 61 8.00 -13.50 1.75
C ASP A 61 8.19 -13.48 0.24
N ALA A 62 7.18 -13.95 -0.52
CA ALA A 62 7.16 -13.85 -1.97
C ALA A 62 7.18 -12.39 -2.47
N LEU A 63 6.35 -11.53 -1.87
CA LEU A 63 6.29 -10.10 -2.21
C LEU A 63 7.55 -9.35 -1.75
N TYR A 64 8.14 -9.73 -0.62
CA TYR A 64 9.36 -9.16 -0.07
C TYR A 64 10.56 -9.43 -0.99
N ALA A 65 10.75 -10.69 -1.37
CA ALA A 65 11.79 -11.08 -2.33
C ALA A 65 11.62 -10.32 -3.65
N SER A 66 10.39 -10.27 -4.17
CA SER A 66 10.07 -9.52 -5.39
C SER A 66 10.43 -8.04 -5.28
N THR A 67 10.07 -7.39 -4.17
CA THR A 67 10.32 -5.96 -3.98
C THR A 67 11.80 -5.64 -3.92
N ILE A 68 12.61 -6.52 -3.32
CA ILE A 68 14.06 -6.31 -3.24
C ILE A 68 14.76 -6.56 -4.58
N THR A 69 14.24 -7.48 -5.39
CA THR A 69 14.88 -7.84 -6.68
C THR A 69 14.66 -6.83 -7.80
N ASP A 70 13.72 -5.90 -7.65
CA ASP A 70 13.32 -4.96 -8.69
C ASP A 70 13.45 -3.49 -8.24
N LEU A 71 13.77 -2.59 -9.18
CA LEU A 71 14.06 -1.18 -8.94
C LEU A 71 12.78 -0.32 -8.74
N PHE A 72 11.63 -0.76 -9.25
CA PHE A 72 10.38 0.03 -9.26
C PHE A 72 9.18 -0.62 -8.55
N SER A 73 9.44 -1.66 -7.77
CA SER A 73 8.46 -2.47 -7.02
C SER A 73 7.86 -1.77 -5.79
N GLY A 74 8.46 -0.65 -5.34
CA GLY A 74 8.00 0.13 -4.21
C GLY A 74 8.68 -0.24 -2.90
N SER A 75 8.08 0.16 -1.77
CA SER A 75 8.71 0.01 -0.44
C SER A 75 7.78 -0.57 0.63
N LYS A 76 6.53 -0.83 0.26
CA LYS A 76 5.46 -1.24 1.17
C LYS A 76 4.69 -2.42 0.59
N ILE A 77 4.42 -3.41 1.44
CA ILE A 77 3.52 -4.52 1.12
C ILE A 77 2.15 -4.19 1.70
N ASN A 78 1.12 -4.22 0.85
CA ASN A 78 -0.28 -4.09 1.25
C ASN A 78 -0.99 -5.43 1.05
N MET A 79 -1.80 -5.84 2.01
CA MET A 79 -2.61 -7.06 1.91
C MET A 79 -4.07 -6.76 2.18
N TYR A 80 -4.94 -7.42 1.41
CA TYR A 80 -6.39 -7.34 1.57
C TYR A 80 -6.94 -8.74 1.72
N VAL A 81 -7.68 -8.98 2.80
CA VAL A 81 -8.33 -10.24 3.07
C VAL A 81 -9.83 -10.04 2.86
N LEU A 82 -10.35 -10.66 1.81
CA LEU A 82 -11.77 -10.61 1.46
C LEU A 82 -12.47 -11.85 2.00
N THR A 83 -13.32 -11.68 3.01
CA THR A 83 -14.26 -12.70 3.45
C THR A 83 -15.66 -12.37 2.93
N LYS A 84 -16.61 -13.31 3.02
CA LYS A 84 -18.00 -13.09 2.54
C LYS A 84 -18.70 -11.91 3.22
N GLU A 85 -18.30 -11.60 4.44
CA GLU A 85 -18.96 -10.61 5.29
C GLU A 85 -18.05 -9.42 5.61
N ILE A 86 -16.74 -9.64 5.69
CA ILE A 86 -15.76 -8.66 6.18
C ILE A 86 -14.64 -8.47 5.16
N LEU A 87 -14.32 -7.20 4.91
CA LEU A 87 -13.10 -6.78 4.22
C LEU A 87 -12.09 -6.33 5.26
N ASP A 88 -11.10 -7.18 5.54
CA ASP A 88 -9.98 -6.81 6.41
C ASP A 88 -8.86 -6.20 5.57
N LYS A 89 -8.57 -4.92 5.85
CA LYS A 89 -7.53 -4.15 5.17
C LYS A 89 -6.28 -4.11 6.02
N PHE A 90 -5.22 -4.77 5.57
CA PHE A 90 -3.88 -4.65 6.15
C PHE A 90 -3.06 -3.69 5.29
N LEU A 91 -3.30 -2.40 5.49
CA LEU A 91 -2.53 -1.36 4.82
C LEU A 91 -1.16 -1.25 5.49
N SER A 92 -0.07 -1.31 4.72
CA SER A 92 1.31 -1.39 5.23
C SER A 92 1.52 -2.58 6.17
N TYR A 93 1.13 -3.79 5.75
CA TYR A 93 1.44 -5.05 6.47
C TYR A 93 2.93 -5.13 6.81
N GLU A 94 3.78 -4.68 5.89
CA GLU A 94 5.19 -4.48 6.14
C GLU A 94 5.76 -3.29 5.35
N ILE A 95 6.69 -2.58 5.96
CA ILE A 95 7.52 -1.57 5.30
C ILE A 95 8.91 -2.18 5.12
N ILE A 96 9.29 -2.45 3.87
CA ILE A 96 10.55 -3.12 3.51
C ILE A 96 11.70 -2.14 3.59
N ALA A 97 11.51 -0.96 2.97
CA ALA A 97 12.51 0.08 2.92
C ALA A 97 11.98 1.31 3.64
N VAL A 98 12.61 1.63 4.77
CA VAL A 98 12.34 2.88 5.50
C VAL A 98 13.21 3.96 4.87
N ARG A 99 12.60 5.12 4.59
CA ARG A 99 13.35 6.29 4.15
C ARG A 99 14.19 6.79 5.33
N THR A 100 15.51 6.73 5.19
CA THR A 100 16.43 7.29 6.19
C THR A 100 16.20 8.79 6.35
N GLU A 101 16.40 9.27 7.57
CA GLU A 101 16.37 10.70 7.87
C GLU A 101 17.44 11.44 7.06
N LYS A 102 17.13 12.68 6.70
CA LYS A 102 18.10 13.53 6.02
C LYS A 102 19.25 13.83 6.97
N GLN A 103 20.49 13.57 6.54
CA GLN A 103 21.69 13.80 7.36
C GLN A 103 21.99 15.29 7.58
N ALA A 104 21.48 16.16 6.72
CA ALA A 104 21.69 17.60 6.82
C ALA A 104 20.40 18.35 6.46
N ASP A 105 20.24 19.51 7.10
CA ASP A 105 19.23 20.47 6.71
C ASP A 105 19.74 21.29 5.52
N TYR A 106 19.01 21.22 4.40
CA TYR A 106 19.29 21.98 3.18
C TYR A 106 18.33 23.17 3.02
N THR A 107 17.61 23.53 4.08
CA THR A 107 16.68 24.66 4.08
C THR A 107 17.45 25.97 3.94
N LEU A 108 17.32 26.61 2.79
CA LEU A 108 17.93 27.92 2.53
C LEU A 108 17.15 29.02 3.26
N THR A 109 17.86 30.04 3.74
CA THR A 109 17.23 31.23 4.31
C THR A 109 16.45 31.97 3.22
N LYS A 110 15.36 32.66 3.59
CA LYS A 110 14.56 33.42 2.62
C LYS A 110 15.43 34.51 1.98
N GLY A 111 15.35 34.65 0.66
CA GLY A 111 16.12 35.65 -0.10
C GLY A 111 17.42 35.15 -0.73
N THR A 112 17.75 33.84 -0.60
CA THR A 112 18.93 33.25 -1.26
C THR A 112 18.80 33.06 -2.76
N THR A 113 17.57 33.09 -3.31
CA THR A 113 17.31 32.94 -4.74
C THR A 113 16.95 34.30 -5.32
N GLU A 114 17.63 34.70 -6.40
CA GLU A 114 17.32 35.94 -7.13
C GLU A 114 15.94 35.83 -7.77
N VAL A 115 15.11 36.86 -7.59
CA VAL A 115 13.75 36.91 -8.15
C VAL A 115 13.71 37.95 -9.26
N LEU A 116 13.55 37.50 -10.50
CA LEU A 116 13.58 38.38 -11.69
C LEU A 116 12.34 39.28 -11.80
N SER A 117 11.16 38.79 -11.39
CA SER A 117 9.93 39.58 -11.36
C SER A 117 8.94 39.04 -10.34
N ILE A 118 8.24 39.94 -9.66
CA ILE A 118 7.22 39.61 -8.66
C ILE A 118 5.92 40.32 -9.07
N ASN A 119 4.85 39.56 -9.29
CA ASN A 119 3.51 40.09 -9.50
C ASN A 119 2.59 39.58 -8.38
N VAL A 120 2.17 40.47 -7.47
CA VAL A 120 1.27 40.13 -6.37
C VAL A 120 -0.11 40.69 -6.68
N LYS A 121 -1.10 39.80 -6.85
CA LYS A 121 -2.51 40.19 -6.95
C LYS A 121 -3.17 40.00 -5.58
N LYS A 122 -3.61 41.10 -4.97
CA LYS A 122 -4.45 41.03 -3.78
C LYS A 122 -5.85 40.60 -4.22
N ILE A 123 -6.37 39.56 -3.58
CA ILE A 123 -7.75 39.11 -3.77
C ILE A 123 -8.57 39.72 -2.64
N GLU A 124 -9.45 40.64 -2.98
CA GLU A 124 -10.48 41.13 -2.06
C GLU A 124 -11.64 40.12 -2.06
N TYR A 125 -12.08 39.73 -0.86
CA TYR A 125 -13.25 38.89 -0.69
C TYR A 125 -14.19 39.56 0.32
N ASP A 126 -15.48 39.63 -0.02
CA ASP A 126 -16.54 39.91 0.94
C ASP A 126 -17.00 38.59 1.55
N VAL A 127 -17.01 38.51 2.88
CA VAL A 127 -17.52 37.33 3.60
C VAL A 127 -19.05 37.38 3.53
N VAL A 128 -19.62 36.66 2.55
CA VAL A 128 -21.08 36.65 2.34
C VAL A 128 -21.80 35.71 3.31
N ASN A 129 -21.14 34.64 3.81
CA ASN A 129 -21.74 33.73 4.78
C ASN A 129 -20.69 32.94 5.58
N GLU A 130 -20.85 32.91 6.91
CA GLU A 130 -20.16 31.99 7.81
C GLU A 130 -21.10 30.86 8.24
N LYS A 131 -20.61 29.61 8.21
CA LYS A 131 -21.29 28.46 8.83
C LYS A 131 -20.34 27.80 9.81
N VAL A 132 -20.66 27.90 11.10
CA VAL A 132 -19.92 27.25 12.18
C VAL A 132 -20.40 25.81 12.29
N LYS A 133 -19.49 24.84 12.16
CA LYS A 133 -19.72 23.44 12.53
C LYS A 133 -19.06 23.16 13.86
N ALA A 134 -19.84 22.80 14.88
CA ALA A 134 -19.31 22.28 16.12
C ALA A 134 -18.66 20.91 15.85
N THR A 135 -17.43 20.73 16.34
CA THR A 135 -16.74 19.43 16.31
C THR A 135 -16.96 18.76 17.66
N GLU A 136 -17.56 17.58 17.67
CA GLU A 136 -17.69 16.75 18.87
C GLU A 136 -16.32 16.20 19.25
N THR A 137 -15.93 16.39 20.51
CA THR A 137 -14.68 15.88 21.09
C THR A 137 -14.79 14.38 21.28
N HIS A 138 -14.14 13.58 20.43
CA HIS A 138 -13.94 12.16 20.72
C HIS A 138 -12.83 12.02 21.78
N GLU A 139 -13.16 11.28 22.83
CA GLU A 139 -12.35 11.02 24.02
C GLU A 139 -10.96 10.49 23.66
N ALA A 140 -9.93 11.01 24.32
CA ALA A 140 -8.56 10.57 24.18
C ALA A 140 -8.42 9.13 24.75
N MET A 141 -7.95 8.20 23.94
CA MET A 141 -7.61 6.84 24.35
C MET A 141 -6.26 6.88 25.10
N GLU A 142 -6.28 6.64 26.42
CA GLU A 142 -5.07 6.42 27.22
C GLU A 142 -4.38 5.11 26.79
N LEU A 143 -3.06 5.18 26.55
CA LEU A 143 -2.17 4.03 26.38
C LEU A 143 -1.56 3.67 27.74
N ALA A 144 -1.83 2.47 28.22
CA ALA A 144 -1.09 1.78 29.28
C ALA A 144 -0.18 0.72 28.66
#